data_AF-A0A937WCF7-F1
#
_entry.id   AF-A0A937WCF7-F1
#
_cell.length_a   1.000
_cell.length_b   1.000
_cell.length_c   1.000
_cell.angle_alpha   90.00
_cell.angle_beta   90.00
_cell.angle_gamma   90.00
#
_symmetry.space_group_name_H-M   'P 1'
#
loop_
_entity.id
_entity.type
_entity.pdbx_description
1 polymer ?
#
loop_
_entity_poly.entity_id
_entity_poly.type
_entity_poly.pdbx_seq_one_letter_code
_entity_poly.pdbx_strand_id
1 'polypeptide(L)'
;MLHHLFGKHTILEIKSVAESFTVPKFQKLLGYSHLYLWKEELSEDDIASVALVTHVPEQLLALKRWKRLGKGFYQRKPGFFVSLVAVNELPIRREYYPLLLLASGKQRERFLQAILQEGDVYYLQYALLANRKEVRKMSEELGLSLPDSLEENLRHLIEEGIFNPQKVAQELVAGAGVQPIVDAVGVERLLQFLLPKVDRQTLHRLLECQEAQNSPNSIEA
;
A
#
# COMPACT_ATOMS: atom_id res chain seq x y z
N MET A 1 11.24 4.41 16.83
CA MET A 1 9.86 4.41 17.38
C MET A 1 9.01 3.26 16.81
N LEU A 2 9.05 2.98 15.50
CA LEU A 2 8.25 1.89 14.90
C LEU A 2 8.60 0.47 15.41
N HIS A 3 9.86 0.22 15.81
CA HIS A 3 10.28 -1.10 16.32
C HIS A 3 9.49 -1.60 17.53
N HIS A 4 8.87 -0.71 18.32
CA HIS A 4 8.05 -1.12 19.47
C HIS A 4 6.61 -1.51 19.08
N LEU A 5 6.21 -1.29 17.83
CA LEU A 5 4.90 -1.71 17.32
C LEU A 5 4.89 -3.18 16.92
N PHE A 6 6.06 -3.73 16.59
CA PHE A 6 6.20 -5.06 16.02
C PHE A 6 6.88 -5.96 17.03
N GLY A 7 6.19 -7.04 17.40
CA GLY A 7 6.70 -8.08 18.30
C GLY A 7 7.29 -9.23 17.50
N LYS A 8 7.81 -10.24 18.22
CA LYS A 8 8.26 -11.50 17.63
C LYS A 8 7.17 -12.14 16.77
N HIS A 9 5.94 -12.09 17.26
CA HIS A 9 4.74 -12.40 16.48
C HIS A 9 3.94 -11.10 16.30
N THR A 10 3.57 -10.78 15.06
CA THR A 10 2.76 -9.59 14.78
C THR A 10 1.49 -9.99 14.03
N ILE A 11 0.34 -9.57 14.56
CA ILE A 11 -0.92 -9.57 13.82
C ILE A 11 -1.17 -8.16 13.30
N LEU A 12 -1.24 -8.03 11.99
CA LEU A 12 -1.42 -6.76 11.31
C LEU A 12 -2.80 -6.69 10.67
N GLU A 13 -3.61 -5.72 11.08
CA GLU A 13 -4.88 -5.37 10.44
C GLU A 13 -4.71 -4.04 9.72
N ILE A 14 -4.90 -4.02 8.40
CA ILE A 14 -4.76 -2.80 7.58
C ILE A 14 -6.15 -2.37 7.09
N LYS A 15 -6.46 -1.08 7.22
CA LYS A 15 -7.72 -0.47 6.78
C LYS A 15 -7.48 0.73 5.87
N SER A 16 -8.02 0.62 4.66
CA SER A 16 -7.98 1.66 3.64
C SER A 16 -8.93 2.81 3.95
N VAL A 17 -8.93 3.84 3.11
CA VAL A 17 -9.87 4.97 3.21
C VAL A 17 -11.34 4.53 3.07
N ALA A 18 -11.60 3.56 2.20
CA ALA A 18 -12.94 3.04 1.96
C ALA A 18 -13.46 2.19 3.13
N GLU A 19 -12.58 1.78 4.04
CA GLU A 19 -12.91 0.85 5.11
C GLU A 19 -12.70 1.47 6.50
N SER A 20 -13.79 1.82 7.17
CA SER A 20 -13.72 2.29 8.56
C SER A 20 -13.33 1.16 9.52
N PHE A 21 -12.44 1.46 10.48
CA PHE A 21 -12.09 0.57 11.59
C PHE A 21 -13.06 0.75 12.76
N THR A 22 -14.11 -0.07 12.78
CA THR A 22 -15.21 0.03 13.74
C THR A 22 -14.99 -0.83 14.99
N VAL A 23 -15.82 -0.63 16.02
CA VAL A 23 -15.78 -1.46 17.25
C VAL A 23 -15.91 -2.96 16.96
N PRO A 24 -16.84 -3.44 16.09
CA PRO A 24 -16.88 -4.85 15.72
C PRO A 24 -15.60 -5.37 15.06
N LYS A 25 -14.96 -4.58 14.20
CA LYS A 25 -13.68 -4.99 13.56
C LYS A 25 -12.55 -5.05 14.56
N PHE A 26 -12.53 -4.13 15.51
CA PHE A 26 -11.61 -4.18 16.63
C PHE A 26 -11.82 -5.43 17.51
N GLN A 27 -13.07 -5.79 17.81
CA GLN A 27 -13.38 -7.04 18.54
C GLN A 27 -12.93 -8.28 17.76
N LYS A 28 -13.08 -8.27 16.43
CA LYS A 28 -12.60 -9.34 15.55
C LYS A 28 -11.07 -9.48 15.61
N LEU A 29 -10.33 -8.38 15.57
CA LEU A 29 -8.88 -8.36 15.75
C LEU A 29 -8.47 -8.96 17.11
N LEU A 30 -9.15 -8.57 18.19
CA LEU A 30 -8.91 -9.17 19.51
C LEU A 30 -9.17 -10.68 19.50
N GLY A 31 -10.29 -11.12 18.93
CA GLY A 31 -10.62 -12.54 18.82
C GLY A 31 -9.54 -13.34 18.08
N TYR A 32 -9.06 -12.84 16.93
CA TYR A 32 -7.97 -13.48 16.19
C TYR A 32 -6.67 -13.50 16.99
N SER A 33 -6.38 -12.44 17.75
CA SER A 33 -5.17 -12.39 18.57
C SER A 33 -5.20 -13.42 19.69
N HIS A 34 -6.32 -13.56 20.39
CA HIS A 34 -6.47 -14.59 21.42
C HIS A 34 -6.46 -16.02 20.86
N LEU A 35 -7.08 -16.24 19.69
CA LEU A 35 -7.04 -17.55 19.03
C LEU A 35 -5.62 -17.94 18.61
N TYR A 36 -4.86 -16.99 18.07
CA TYR A 36 -3.47 -17.22 17.68
C TYR A 36 -2.59 -17.52 18.89
N LEU A 37 -2.70 -16.72 19.96
CA LEU A 37 -2.03 -16.97 21.23
C LEU A 37 -2.27 -18.38 21.76
N TRP A 38 -3.54 -18.80 21.80
CA TRP A 38 -3.92 -20.11 22.31
C TRP A 38 -3.38 -21.24 21.43
N LYS A 39 -3.49 -21.10 20.10
CA LYS A 39 -3.05 -22.12 19.15
C LYS A 39 -1.53 -22.33 19.18
N GLU A 40 -0.77 -21.26 19.31
CA GLU A 40 0.69 -21.29 19.26
C GLU A 40 1.33 -21.38 20.67
N GLU A 41 0.51 -21.53 21.72
CA GLU A 41 0.94 -21.64 23.13
C GLU A 41 1.82 -20.46 23.58
N LEU A 42 1.50 -19.25 23.12
CA LEU A 42 2.27 -18.03 23.36
C LEU A 42 1.73 -17.23 24.56
N SER A 43 2.60 -16.41 25.16
CA SER A 43 2.19 -15.41 26.16
C SER A 43 1.71 -14.11 25.50
N GLU A 44 0.90 -13.30 26.20
CA GLU A 44 0.44 -12.00 25.68
C GLU A 44 1.60 -11.05 25.35
N ASP A 45 2.77 -11.23 25.97
CA ASP A 45 3.96 -10.41 25.72
C ASP A 45 4.73 -10.83 24.46
N ASP A 46 4.46 -12.02 23.91
CA ASP A 46 5.09 -12.54 22.68
C ASP A 46 4.47 -11.99 21.40
N ILE A 47 3.28 -11.38 21.51
CA ILE A 47 2.48 -10.93 20.39
C ILE A 47 2.26 -9.41 20.39
N ALA A 48 2.34 -8.81 19.21
CA ALA A 48 1.89 -7.45 18.96
C ALA A 48 0.72 -7.44 17.99
N SER A 49 -0.41 -6.88 18.41
CA SER A 49 -1.53 -6.63 17.50
C SER A 49 -1.55 -5.16 17.10
N VAL A 50 -1.47 -4.92 15.79
CA VAL A 50 -1.36 -3.57 15.21
C VAL A 50 -2.48 -3.34 14.22
N ALA A 51 -3.26 -2.28 14.44
CA ALA A 51 -4.22 -1.77 13.48
C ALA A 51 -3.65 -0.54 12.76
N LEU A 52 -3.38 -0.65 11.46
CA LEU A 52 -3.00 0.45 10.58
C LEU A 52 -4.26 1.00 9.90
N VAL A 53 -4.58 2.26 10.18
CA VAL A 53 -5.78 2.91 9.66
C VAL A 53 -5.43 4.23 9.00
N THR A 54 -6.08 4.56 7.89
CA THR A 54 -5.86 5.87 7.25
C THR A 54 -6.41 7.02 8.08
N HIS A 55 -7.55 6.82 8.75
CA HIS A 55 -8.25 7.84 9.54
C HIS A 55 -8.44 7.39 10.99
N VAL A 56 -8.50 8.37 11.90
CA VAL A 56 -8.76 8.13 13.32
C VAL A 56 -10.19 7.60 13.51
N PRO A 57 -10.37 6.41 14.11
CA PRO A 57 -11.70 5.88 14.36
C PRO A 57 -12.27 6.46 15.66
N GLU A 58 -12.86 7.65 15.58
CA GLU A 58 -13.33 8.42 16.75
C GLU A 58 -14.24 7.61 17.68
N GLN A 59 -15.19 6.86 17.13
CA GLN A 59 -16.10 6.02 17.91
C GLN A 59 -15.36 4.94 18.70
N LEU A 60 -14.31 4.36 18.14
CA LEU A 60 -13.49 3.36 18.82
C LEU A 60 -12.65 4.00 19.93
N LEU A 61 -12.06 5.17 19.65
CA LEU A 61 -11.24 5.90 20.62
C LEU A 61 -12.06 6.56 21.74
N ALA A 62 -13.35 6.82 21.53
CA ALA A 62 -14.27 7.30 22.55
C ALA A 62 -14.52 6.27 23.66
N LEU A 63 -14.27 4.98 23.39
CA LEU A 63 -14.17 3.99 24.44
C LEU A 63 -12.96 4.37 25.29
N LYS A 64 -13.15 4.74 26.57
CA LYS A 64 -12.12 5.22 27.54
C LYS A 64 -11.05 4.17 27.92
N ARG A 65 -10.59 3.41 26.92
CA ARG A 65 -9.63 2.33 26.96
C ARG A 65 -8.45 2.59 26.02
N TRP A 66 -8.35 3.79 25.45
CA TRP A 66 -7.26 4.17 24.54
C TRP A 66 -6.46 5.32 25.12
N LYS A 67 -5.14 5.18 25.08
CA LYS A 67 -4.17 6.21 25.43
C LYS A 67 -3.50 6.68 24.15
N ARG A 68 -3.54 7.99 23.88
CA ARG A 68 -2.71 8.60 22.84
C ARG A 68 -1.26 8.64 23.33
N LEU A 69 -0.35 8.07 22.54
CA LEU A 69 1.09 8.08 22.82
C LEU A 69 1.81 9.19 22.05
N GLY A 70 1.25 9.60 20.92
CA GLY A 70 1.77 10.66 20.06
C GLY A 70 0.81 10.95 18.90
N LYS A 71 1.22 11.85 17.99
CA LYS A 71 0.47 12.09 16.76
C LYS A 71 0.38 10.80 15.94
N GLY A 72 -0.83 10.34 15.65
CA GLY A 72 -1.09 9.09 14.93
C GLY A 72 -0.84 7.80 15.71
N PHE A 73 -0.44 7.84 16.99
CA PHE A 73 -0.15 6.63 17.77
C PHE A 73 -1.07 6.51 18.99
N TYR A 74 -1.79 5.40 19.05
CA TYR A 74 -2.76 5.08 20.10
C TYR A 74 -2.50 3.67 20.63
N GLN A 75 -2.68 3.48 21.93
CA GLN A 75 -2.50 2.18 22.57
C GLN A 75 -3.69 1.88 23.47
N ARG A 76 -4.21 0.66 23.38
CA ARG A 76 -5.25 0.19 24.29
C ARG A 76 -4.70 -0.08 25.69
N LYS A 77 -5.43 0.34 26.73
CA LYS A 77 -5.25 -0.02 28.14
C LYS A 77 -6.60 -0.08 28.88
N PRO A 78 -6.82 -1.00 29.85
CA PRO A 78 -6.00 -2.16 30.22
C PRO A 78 -6.29 -3.42 29.37
N GLY A 79 -5.51 -4.48 29.60
CA GLY A 79 -5.65 -5.79 28.95
C GLY A 79 -4.80 -5.94 27.69
N PHE A 80 -5.14 -6.96 26.88
CA PHE A 80 -4.41 -7.34 25.66
C PHE A 80 -3.95 -6.15 24.81
N PHE A 81 -2.63 -6.08 24.57
CA PHE A 81 -1.96 -4.96 23.94
C PHE A 81 -2.34 -4.85 22.46
N VAL A 82 -3.04 -3.77 22.12
CA VAL A 82 -3.31 -3.40 20.73
C VAL A 82 -2.81 -1.99 20.48
N SER A 83 -1.98 -1.84 19.47
CA SER A 83 -1.53 -0.56 18.95
C SER A 83 -2.40 -0.16 17.76
N LEU A 84 -2.80 1.10 17.71
CA LEU A 84 -3.48 1.69 16.57
C LEU A 84 -2.64 2.84 16.02
N VAL A 85 -2.43 2.80 14.72
CA VAL A 85 -1.63 3.77 13.98
C VAL A 85 -2.51 4.45 12.94
N ALA A 86 -2.81 5.73 13.17
CA ALA A 86 -3.58 6.56 12.25
C ALA A 86 -2.65 7.31 11.30
N VAL A 87 -2.51 6.79 10.08
CA VAL A 87 -1.50 7.23 9.10
C VAL A 87 -1.63 8.73 8.79
N ASN A 88 -2.86 9.25 8.62
CA ASN A 88 -3.05 10.64 8.25
C ASN A 88 -2.70 11.65 9.37
N GLU A 89 -2.48 11.19 10.60
CA GLU A 89 -1.99 12.05 11.68
C GLU A 89 -0.47 12.02 11.86
N LEU A 90 0.23 11.09 11.22
CA LEU A 90 1.68 10.94 11.39
C LEU A 90 2.41 12.19 10.92
N PRO A 91 3.47 12.63 11.61
CA PRO A 91 4.29 13.74 11.11
C PRO A 91 5.05 13.30 9.85
N ILE A 92 5.25 14.24 8.90
CA ILE A 92 6.08 13.99 7.72
C ILE A 92 7.54 13.96 8.16
N ARG A 93 8.06 12.76 8.39
CA ARG A 93 9.46 12.49 8.75
C ARG A 93 9.90 11.16 8.14
N ARG A 94 11.18 11.06 7.78
CA ARG A 94 11.75 9.88 7.13
C ARG A 94 11.46 8.57 7.86
N GLU A 95 11.48 8.57 9.21
CA GLU A 95 11.18 7.36 9.97
C GLU A 95 9.74 6.82 9.78
N TYR A 96 8.84 7.61 9.20
CA TYR A 96 7.45 7.25 8.93
C TYR A 96 7.12 7.14 7.43
N TYR A 97 8.07 7.37 6.53
CA TYR A 97 7.84 7.32 5.08
C TYR A 97 7.23 5.99 4.59
N PRO A 98 7.64 4.81 5.10
CA PRO A 98 7.00 3.55 4.72
C PRO A 98 5.49 3.53 5.01
N LEU A 99 5.05 4.15 6.11
CA LEU A 99 3.63 4.21 6.47
C LEU A 99 2.90 5.33 5.71
N LEU A 100 3.57 6.46 5.47
CA LEU A 100 3.01 7.60 4.75
C LEU A 100 2.75 7.32 3.26
N LEU A 101 3.34 6.27 2.69
CA LEU A 101 2.92 5.71 1.39
C LEU A 101 1.43 5.32 1.37
N LEU A 102 0.86 4.98 2.53
CA LEU A 102 -0.55 4.62 2.70
C LEU A 102 -1.44 5.82 3.06
N ALA A 103 -0.88 7.03 3.13
CA ALA A 103 -1.63 8.23 3.48
C ALA A 103 -2.66 8.59 2.39
N SER A 104 -3.63 9.43 2.75
CA SER A 104 -4.66 9.91 1.82
C SER A 104 -4.93 11.41 1.95
N GLY A 105 -5.54 12.00 0.92
CA GLY A 105 -5.92 13.41 0.88
C GLY A 105 -4.73 14.34 1.12
N LYS A 106 -4.95 15.43 1.88
CA LYS A 106 -3.92 16.45 2.16
C LYS A 106 -2.64 15.90 2.79
N GLN A 107 -2.73 14.82 3.56
CA GLN A 107 -1.53 14.24 4.16
C GLN A 107 -0.65 13.57 3.11
N ARG A 108 -1.27 12.86 2.15
CA ARG A 108 -0.56 12.28 1.00
C ARG A 108 0.10 13.38 0.18
N GLU A 109 -0.63 14.44 -0.14
CA GLU A 109 -0.08 15.58 -0.90
C GLU A 109 1.17 16.16 -0.22
N ARG A 110 1.12 16.41 1.09
CA ARG A 110 2.26 16.91 1.87
C ARG A 110 3.43 15.94 1.88
N PHE A 111 3.15 14.65 2.00
CA PHE A 111 4.18 13.61 1.95
C PHE A 111 4.85 13.55 0.57
N LEU A 112 4.07 13.52 -0.51
CA LEU A 112 4.58 13.50 -1.88
C LEU A 112 5.44 14.73 -2.18
N GLN A 113 5.00 15.90 -1.71
CA GLN A 113 5.77 17.13 -1.84
C GLN A 113 7.12 17.03 -1.12
N ALA A 114 7.13 16.51 0.11
CA ALA A 114 8.35 16.37 0.89
C ALA A 114 9.35 15.42 0.22
N ILE A 115 8.92 14.24 -0.24
CA ILE A 115 9.83 13.28 -0.89
C ILE A 115 10.37 13.80 -2.23
N LEU A 116 9.57 14.57 -2.98
CA LEU A 116 10.01 15.20 -4.23
C LEU A 116 11.07 16.26 -3.95
N GLN A 117 10.85 17.13 -2.96
CA GLN A 117 11.80 18.17 -2.59
C GLN A 117 13.10 17.61 -2.00
N GLU A 118 13.02 16.51 -1.26
CA GLU A 118 14.20 15.82 -0.74
C GLU A 118 14.98 15.06 -1.81
N GLY A 119 14.36 14.71 -2.94
CA GLY A 119 14.97 13.90 -3.99
C GLY A 119 15.30 12.47 -3.52
N ASP A 120 14.59 11.94 -2.52
CA ASP A 120 14.84 10.60 -2.00
C ASP A 120 14.35 9.53 -2.99
N VAL A 121 15.26 9.09 -3.87
CA VAL A 121 14.98 8.12 -4.94
C VAL A 121 14.36 6.84 -4.41
N TYR A 122 14.75 6.40 -3.21
CA TYR A 122 14.28 5.15 -2.62
C TYR A 122 12.79 5.19 -2.30
N TYR A 123 12.27 6.30 -1.77
CA TYR A 123 10.83 6.43 -1.50
C TYR A 123 10.04 6.95 -2.70
N LEU A 124 10.67 7.76 -3.55
CA LEU A 124 10.06 8.30 -4.76
C LEU A 124 9.63 7.20 -5.73
N GLN A 125 10.41 6.13 -5.88
CA GLN A 125 10.02 4.98 -6.71
C GLN A 125 8.75 4.27 -6.20
N TYR A 126 8.60 4.09 -4.88
CA TYR A 126 7.39 3.49 -4.30
C TYR A 126 6.20 4.43 -4.39
N ALA A 127 6.41 5.73 -4.23
CA ALA A 127 5.38 6.74 -4.41
C ALA A 127 4.89 6.80 -5.87
N LEU A 128 5.79 6.65 -6.84
CA LEU A 128 5.44 6.57 -8.26
C LEU A 128 4.68 5.30 -8.60
N LEU A 129 5.03 4.17 -7.99
CA LEU A 129 4.25 2.94 -8.10
C LEU A 129 2.82 3.11 -7.59
N ALA A 130 2.67 3.70 -6.40
CA ALA A 130 1.36 3.81 -5.74
C ALA A 130 0.51 4.98 -6.26
N ASN A 131 1.12 6.10 -6.68
CA ASN A 131 0.44 7.38 -6.93
C ASN A 131 0.99 8.13 -8.17
N ARG A 132 1.33 7.42 -9.25
CA ARG A 132 2.02 7.97 -10.44
C ARG A 132 1.51 9.31 -10.94
N LYS A 133 0.20 9.41 -11.18
CA LYS A 133 -0.42 10.62 -11.76
C LYS A 133 -0.21 11.85 -10.87
N GLU A 134 -0.36 11.69 -9.56
CA GLU A 134 -0.15 12.76 -8.59
C GLU A 134 1.32 13.16 -8.48
N VAL A 135 2.23 12.18 -8.42
CA VAL A 135 3.67 12.46 -8.33
C VAL A 135 4.17 13.19 -9.59
N ARG A 136 3.76 12.76 -10.79
CA ARG A 136 4.14 13.44 -12.05
C ARG A 136 3.65 14.87 -12.09
N LYS A 137 2.35 15.07 -11.86
CA LYS A 137 1.73 16.39 -11.80
C LYS A 137 2.47 17.29 -10.82
N MET A 138 2.74 16.81 -9.61
CA MET A 138 3.43 17.58 -8.59
C MET A 138 4.90 17.85 -8.94
N SER A 139 5.60 16.92 -9.58
CA SER A 139 6.97 17.16 -10.07
C SER A 139 7.02 18.26 -11.13
N GLU A 140 6.04 18.27 -12.06
CA GLU A 140 5.90 19.30 -13.08
C GLU A 140 5.60 20.67 -12.46
N GLU A 141 4.64 20.73 -11.53
CA GLU A 141 4.28 21.95 -10.80
C GLU A 141 5.43 22.52 -9.97
N LEU A 142 6.30 21.67 -9.45
CA LEU A 142 7.49 22.05 -8.67
C LEU A 142 8.73 22.30 -9.55
N GLY A 143 8.67 22.05 -10.86
CA GLY A 143 9.83 22.15 -11.77
C GLY A 143 10.94 21.13 -11.47
N LEU A 144 10.60 19.98 -10.90
CA LEU A 144 11.54 18.93 -10.54
C LEU A 144 11.58 17.85 -11.62
N SER A 145 12.78 17.50 -12.07
CA SER A 145 12.99 16.36 -12.98
C SER A 145 12.96 15.05 -12.17
N LEU A 146 12.13 14.11 -12.59
CA LEU A 146 12.12 12.76 -12.04
C LEU A 146 13.31 11.97 -12.61
N PRO A 147 14.03 11.17 -11.80
CA PRO A 147 15.19 10.41 -12.29
C PRO A 147 14.84 9.45 -13.44
N ASP A 148 15.66 9.43 -14.50
CA ASP A 148 15.48 8.53 -15.64
C ASP A 148 15.53 7.04 -15.24
N SER A 149 16.23 6.71 -14.14
CA SER A 149 16.39 5.35 -13.58
C SER A 149 15.11 4.73 -13.02
N LEU A 150 13.96 5.42 -13.12
CA LEU A 150 12.68 4.92 -12.65
C LEU A 150 12.17 3.72 -13.44
N GLU A 151 12.45 3.64 -14.76
CA GLU A 151 12.15 2.43 -15.56
C GLU A 151 12.99 1.23 -15.13
N GLU A 152 14.26 1.46 -14.81
CA GLU A 152 15.21 0.43 -14.41
C GLU A 152 14.87 -0.13 -13.02
N ASN A 153 14.42 0.74 -12.10
CA ASN A 153 13.99 0.35 -10.77
C ASN A 153 12.64 -0.40 -10.77
N LEU A 154 11.70 -0.06 -11.67
CA LEU A 154 10.48 -0.85 -11.86
C LEU A 154 10.77 -2.25 -12.38
N ARG A 155 11.70 -2.38 -13.34
CA ARG A 155 12.20 -3.67 -13.81
C ARG A 155 12.81 -4.47 -12.65
N HIS A 156 13.65 -3.83 -11.83
CA HIS A 156 14.28 -4.45 -10.66
C HIS A 156 13.25 -4.93 -9.61
N LEU A 157 12.19 -4.15 -9.32
CA LEU A 157 11.15 -4.53 -8.36
C LEU A 157 10.31 -5.73 -8.84
N ILE A 158 10.14 -5.89 -10.16
CA ILE A 158 9.46 -7.05 -10.74
C ILE A 158 10.42 -8.25 -10.83
N GLU A 159 11.71 -8.02 -11.10
CA GLU A 159 12.75 -9.07 -11.13
C GLU A 159 13.04 -9.67 -9.75
N GLU A 160 13.00 -8.86 -8.69
CA GLU A 160 13.12 -9.31 -7.29
C GLU A 160 11.85 -10.01 -6.77
N GLY A 161 10.82 -10.19 -7.60
CA GLY A 161 9.61 -10.94 -7.26
C GLY A 161 8.70 -10.25 -6.24
N ILE A 162 8.91 -8.97 -5.95
CA ILE A 162 8.00 -8.16 -5.10
C ILE A 162 6.62 -8.08 -5.76
N PHE A 163 6.58 -8.10 -7.09
CA PHE A 163 5.38 -8.35 -7.86
C PHE A 163 5.40 -9.78 -8.42
N ASN A 164 4.39 -10.58 -8.10
CA ASN A 164 4.20 -11.88 -8.73
C ASN A 164 3.78 -11.65 -10.20
N PRO A 165 4.61 -12.00 -11.21
CA PRO A 165 4.32 -11.74 -12.63
C PRO A 165 2.98 -12.33 -13.07
N GLN A 166 2.61 -13.49 -12.51
CA GLN A 166 1.36 -14.18 -12.75
C GLN A 166 0.16 -13.37 -12.24
N LYS A 167 0.30 -12.76 -11.06
CA LYS A 167 -0.74 -11.94 -10.45
C LYS A 167 -0.91 -10.62 -11.19
N VAL A 168 0.20 -9.99 -11.58
CA VAL A 168 0.19 -8.78 -12.41
C VAL A 168 -0.49 -9.06 -13.75
N ALA A 169 -0.16 -10.17 -14.41
CA ALA A 169 -0.80 -10.61 -15.64
C ALA A 169 -2.31 -10.87 -15.49
N GLN A 170 -2.72 -11.53 -14.41
CA GLN A 170 -4.14 -11.77 -14.12
C GLN A 170 -4.91 -10.48 -13.84
N GLU A 171 -4.32 -9.55 -13.09
CA GLU A 171 -4.95 -8.26 -12.80
C GLU A 171 -5.03 -7.37 -14.06
N LEU A 172 -4.08 -7.50 -15.01
CA LEU A 172 -4.13 -6.83 -16.33
C LEU A 172 -5.29 -7.34 -17.17
N VAL A 173 -5.47 -8.67 -17.23
CA VAL A 173 -6.62 -9.31 -17.90
C VAL A 173 -7.94 -8.91 -17.24
N ALA A 174 -7.96 -8.80 -15.91
CA ALA A 174 -9.14 -8.42 -15.15
C ALA A 174 -9.46 -6.91 -15.19
N GLY A 175 -8.55 -6.08 -15.72
CA GLY A 175 -8.71 -4.62 -15.77
C GLY A 175 -8.72 -3.92 -14.41
N ALA A 176 -8.24 -4.57 -13.33
CA ALA A 176 -8.34 -4.08 -11.96
C ALA A 176 -6.95 -3.78 -11.38
N GLY A 177 -6.67 -2.52 -11.04
CA GLY A 177 -5.52 -2.15 -10.18
C GLY A 177 -4.14 -2.00 -10.85
N VAL A 178 -3.97 -2.41 -12.10
CA VAL A 178 -2.65 -2.43 -12.78
C VAL A 178 -2.44 -1.27 -13.76
N GLN A 179 -3.47 -0.44 -13.98
CA GLN A 179 -3.38 0.74 -14.85
C GLN A 179 -2.17 1.63 -14.52
N PRO A 180 -1.80 1.87 -13.24
CA PRO A 180 -0.60 2.65 -12.92
C PRO A 180 0.69 2.04 -13.45
N ILE A 181 0.81 0.71 -13.46
CA ILE A 181 1.98 -0.05 -13.96
C ILE A 181 1.99 -0.06 -15.50
N VAL A 182 0.82 -0.24 -16.12
CA VAL A 182 0.66 -0.14 -17.59
C VAL A 182 1.02 1.24 -18.08
N ASP A 183 0.47 2.27 -17.45
CA ASP A 183 0.79 3.65 -17.79
C ASP A 183 2.30 3.90 -17.59
N ALA A 184 2.93 3.26 -16.57
CA ALA A 184 4.35 3.42 -16.20
C ALA A 184 5.32 2.88 -17.23
N VAL A 185 5.12 1.64 -17.65
CA VAL A 185 6.08 0.87 -18.43
C VAL A 185 5.66 0.77 -19.90
N GLY A 186 4.38 0.99 -20.20
CA GLY A 186 3.78 0.75 -21.51
C GLY A 186 3.42 -0.72 -21.71
N VAL A 187 2.27 -0.98 -22.35
CA VAL A 187 1.72 -2.33 -22.56
C VAL A 187 2.73 -3.24 -23.27
N GLU A 188 3.36 -2.76 -24.35
CA GLU A 188 4.29 -3.56 -25.17
C GLU A 188 5.52 -4.03 -24.39
N ARG A 189 6.11 -3.14 -23.57
CA ARG A 189 7.27 -3.47 -22.73
C ARG A 189 6.88 -4.39 -21.57
N LEU A 190 5.69 -4.21 -21.00
CA LEU A 190 5.14 -5.12 -19.99
C LEU A 190 4.99 -6.53 -20.55
N LEU A 191 4.43 -6.65 -21.75
CA LEU A 191 4.23 -7.94 -22.40
C LEU A 191 5.56 -8.60 -22.74
N GLN A 192 6.54 -7.88 -23.29
CA GLN A 192 7.90 -8.42 -23.51
C GLN A 192 8.52 -9.03 -22.24
N PHE A 193 8.25 -8.42 -21.09
CA PHE A 193 8.74 -8.90 -19.80
C PHE A 193 7.91 -10.07 -19.22
N LEU A 194 6.59 -10.03 -19.37
CA LEU A 194 5.67 -11.04 -18.84
C LEU A 194 5.65 -12.33 -19.69
N LEU A 195 5.83 -12.21 -21.01
CA LEU A 195 5.84 -13.31 -21.98
C LEU A 195 6.67 -14.53 -21.52
N PRO A 196 7.90 -14.39 -21.00
CA PRO A 196 8.70 -15.53 -20.54
C PRO A 196 8.34 -16.07 -19.14
N LYS A 197 7.49 -15.39 -18.36
CA LYS A 197 7.30 -15.64 -16.91
C LYS A 197 5.86 -15.98 -16.51
N VAL A 198 4.96 -16.11 -17.49
CA VAL A 198 3.52 -16.28 -17.27
C VAL A 198 3.03 -17.52 -18.02
N ASP A 199 2.08 -18.25 -17.44
CA ASP A 199 1.52 -19.43 -18.11
C ASP A 199 0.82 -19.07 -19.43
N ARG A 200 0.78 -20.04 -20.35
CA ARG A 200 0.28 -19.89 -21.72
C ARG A 200 -1.18 -19.43 -21.79
N GLN A 201 -2.02 -19.81 -20.82
CA GLN A 201 -3.44 -19.47 -20.80
C GLN A 201 -3.65 -18.01 -20.38
N THR A 202 -2.92 -17.54 -19.38
CA THR A 202 -2.96 -16.13 -18.96
C THR A 202 -2.39 -15.21 -20.05
N LEU A 203 -1.35 -15.66 -20.75
CA LEU A 203 -0.71 -14.95 -21.85
C LEU A 203 -1.62 -14.82 -23.07
N HIS A 204 -2.40 -15.85 -23.40
CA HIS A 204 -3.41 -15.79 -24.46
C HIS A 204 -4.47 -14.71 -24.18
N ARG A 205 -4.96 -14.64 -22.94
CA ARG A 205 -5.95 -13.63 -22.52
C ARG A 205 -5.40 -12.21 -22.56
N LEU A 206 -4.12 -12.02 -22.23
CA LEU A 206 -3.45 -10.72 -22.33
C LEU A 206 -3.41 -10.20 -23.77
N LEU A 207 -3.12 -11.08 -24.73
CA LEU A 207 -3.08 -10.73 -26.15
C LEU A 207 -4.50 -10.42 -26.69
N GLU A 208 -5.51 -11.21 -26.32
CA GLU A 208 -6.91 -10.96 -26.67
C GLU A 208 -7.41 -9.60 -26.14
N CYS A 209 -7.05 -9.24 -24.91
CA CYS A 209 -7.39 -7.93 -24.34
C CYS A 209 -6.73 -6.76 -25.10
N GLN A 210 -5.50 -6.94 -25.60
CA GLN A 210 -4.80 -5.93 -26.38
C GLN A 210 -5.42 -5.74 -27.77
N GLU A 211 -5.79 -6.83 -28.45
CA GLU A 211 -6.47 -6.78 -29.74
C GLU A 211 -7.85 -6.10 -29.65
N ALA A 212 -8.57 -6.31 -28.54
CA ALA A 212 -9.84 -5.65 -28.26
C ALA A 212 -9.69 -4.13 -28.01
N GLN A 213 -8.59 -3.68 -27.42
CA GLN A 213 -8.30 -2.26 -27.19
C GLN A 213 -7.76 -1.55 -28.42
N ASN A 214 -7.08 -2.28 -29.32
CA ASN A 214 -6.52 -1.75 -30.56
C ASN A 214 -7.45 -1.87 -31.77
N SER A 215 -8.61 -2.52 -31.62
CA SER A 215 -9.65 -2.52 -32.65
C SER A 215 -10.36 -1.15 -32.65
N PRO A 216 -10.16 -0.29 -33.65
CA PRO A 216 -10.94 0.93 -33.76
C PRO A 216 -12.39 0.51 -33.96
N ASN A 217 -13.32 1.17 -33.24
CA ASN A 217 -14.76 1.05 -33.45
C ASN A 217 -15.06 0.84 -34.95
N SER A 218 -15.45 -0.38 -35.32
CA SER A 218 -16.28 -0.60 -36.49
C SER A 218 -17.59 0.13 -36.18
N ILE A 219 -17.62 1.40 -36.54
CA ILE A 219 -18.83 2.20 -36.64
C ILE A 219 -19.75 1.40 -37.56
N GLU A 220 -20.79 0.80 -36.98
CA GLU A 220 -21.90 0.24 -37.73
C GLU A 220 -22.57 1.36 -38.52
N ALA A 221 -22.80 1.03 -39.79
CA ALA A 221 -23.51 1.81 -40.80
C ALA A 221 -25.03 1.77 -40.60
#